data_AF-A0A931R5V1-F1
#
_entry.id   AF-A0A931R5V1-F1
#
_cell.length_a   1.000
_cell.length_b   1.000
_cell.length_c   1.000
_cell.angle_alpha   90.00
_cell.angle_beta   90.00
_cell.angle_gamma   90.00
#
_symmetry.space_group_name_H-M   'P 1'
#
loop_
_entity.id
_entity.type
_entity.pdbx_description
1 polymer ?
#
loop_
_entity_poly.entity_id
_entity_poly.type
_entity_poly.pdbx_seq_one_letter_code
_entity_poly.pdbx_strand_id
1 'polypeptide(L)'
;MASILIKNIGTLVTGKLESPLRQADSIFIKDGVIQTIGNGLSQSADQTIDANGITAIPGLIDSHSHPSIGEYTPAQNSLGWITNYMHGGVTALISAGELHLPGLPLPPDARTALSVAIVTKKCYDNLRPSGVKVHAGTLLLVPGLTEKDFDEIRSLGIKLVK
;
A
#
# COMPACT_ATOMS: atom_id res chain seq x y z
N MET A 1 -6.68 -16.74 10.95
CA MET A 1 -7.28 -15.39 10.75
C MET A 1 -8.76 -15.59 10.41
N ALA A 2 -9.62 -14.61 10.62
CA ALA A 2 -11.06 -14.75 10.36
C ALA A 2 -11.36 -14.91 8.86
N SER A 3 -12.40 -15.67 8.55
CA SER A 3 -13.00 -15.84 7.23
C SER A 3 -14.12 -14.84 7.00
N ILE A 4 -14.22 -14.29 5.79
CA ILE A 4 -15.22 -13.29 5.42
C ILE A 4 -15.93 -13.74 4.15
N LEU A 5 -17.26 -13.71 4.15
CA LEU A 5 -18.08 -13.86 2.95
C LEU A 5 -18.72 -12.51 2.61
N ILE A 6 -18.43 -11.98 1.42
CA ILE A 6 -19.14 -10.84 0.84
C ILE A 6 -20.13 -11.41 -0.17
N LYS A 7 -21.42 -11.07 -0.06
CA LYS A 7 -22.50 -11.58 -0.92
C LYS A 7 -23.31 -10.44 -1.53
N ASN A 8 -24.15 -10.77 -2.50
CA ASN A 8 -25.09 -9.84 -3.15
C ASN A 8 -24.39 -8.63 -3.78
N ILE A 9 -23.19 -8.82 -4.34
CA ILE A 9 -22.46 -7.78 -5.08
C ILE A 9 -23.19 -7.53 -6.40
N GLY A 10 -23.51 -6.28 -6.71
CA GLY A 10 -24.18 -5.92 -7.97
C GLY A 10 -23.23 -5.80 -9.15
N THR A 11 -22.02 -5.31 -8.93
CA THR A 11 -20.96 -5.23 -9.95
C THR A 11 -19.61 -5.57 -9.33
N LEU A 12 -18.87 -6.50 -9.92
CA LEU A 12 -17.53 -6.85 -9.50
C LEU A 12 -16.48 -6.38 -10.51
N VAL A 13 -15.68 -5.40 -10.11
CA VAL A 13 -14.51 -4.93 -10.87
C VAL A 13 -13.29 -5.75 -10.50
N THR A 14 -12.51 -6.19 -11.49
CA THR A 14 -11.39 -7.12 -11.27
C THR A 14 -10.04 -6.44 -11.06
N GLY A 15 -9.91 -5.18 -11.52
CA GLY A 15 -8.63 -4.48 -11.63
C GLY A 15 -7.75 -4.94 -12.81
N LYS A 16 -8.23 -5.88 -13.65
CA LYS A 16 -7.55 -6.33 -14.86
C LYS A 16 -8.08 -5.60 -16.07
N LEU A 17 -7.22 -4.87 -16.79
CA LEU A 17 -7.64 -4.04 -17.93
C LEU A 17 -8.31 -4.87 -19.03
N GLU A 18 -7.80 -6.07 -19.28
CA GLU A 18 -8.26 -7.00 -20.29
C GLU A 18 -9.58 -7.70 -19.96
N SER A 19 -9.96 -7.74 -18.67
CA SER A 19 -11.20 -8.35 -18.19
C SER A 19 -11.74 -7.56 -16.99
N PRO A 20 -12.16 -6.29 -17.20
CA PRO A 20 -12.36 -5.33 -16.11
C PRO A 20 -13.55 -5.66 -15.23
N LEU A 21 -14.53 -6.40 -15.75
CA LEU A 21 -15.69 -6.88 -15.03
C LEU A 21 -15.69 -8.40 -14.96
N ARG A 22 -16.20 -8.95 -13.86
CA ARG A 22 -16.43 -10.39 -13.69
C ARG A 22 -17.88 -10.64 -13.29
N GLN A 23 -18.52 -11.62 -13.93
CA GLN A 23 -19.87 -12.07 -13.57
C GLN A 23 -19.81 -12.93 -12.30
N ALA A 24 -19.92 -12.28 -11.15
CA ALA A 24 -19.93 -12.89 -9.82
C ALA A 24 -20.60 -11.95 -8.82
N ASP A 25 -21.40 -12.51 -7.90
CA ASP A 25 -22.09 -11.77 -6.84
C ASP A 25 -21.47 -11.95 -5.44
N SER A 26 -20.45 -12.82 -5.32
CA SER A 26 -19.91 -13.22 -4.02
C SER A 26 -18.39 -13.44 -4.02
N ILE A 27 -17.75 -13.09 -2.91
CA ILE A 27 -16.31 -13.26 -2.65
C ILE A 27 -16.14 -13.94 -1.28
N PHE A 28 -15.41 -15.05 -1.23
CA PHE A 28 -14.99 -15.70 0.01
C PHE A 28 -13.50 -15.44 0.27
N ILE A 29 -13.21 -14.95 1.47
CA ILE A 29 -11.88 -14.58 1.93
C ILE A 29 -11.55 -15.44 3.14
N LYS A 30 -10.35 -16.01 3.17
CA LYS A 30 -9.83 -16.74 4.33
C LYS A 30 -8.36 -16.42 4.51
N ASP A 31 -7.96 -16.21 5.76
CA ASP A 31 -6.58 -15.88 6.14
C ASP A 31 -6.00 -14.68 5.37
N GLY A 32 -6.83 -13.66 5.12
CA GLY A 32 -6.43 -12.43 4.44
C GLY A 32 -6.28 -12.55 2.92
N VAL A 33 -6.68 -13.68 2.32
CA VAL A 33 -6.56 -13.95 0.89
C VAL A 33 -7.92 -14.30 0.29
N ILE A 34 -8.20 -13.81 -0.91
CA ILE A 34 -9.38 -14.23 -1.68
C ILE A 34 -9.21 -15.69 -2.07
N GLN A 35 -10.09 -16.56 -1.57
CA GLN A 35 -10.07 -17.99 -1.87
C GLN A 35 -10.94 -18.30 -3.08
N THR A 36 -12.15 -17.73 -3.11
CA THR A 36 -13.16 -18.04 -4.13
C THR A 36 -13.91 -16.78 -4.52
N ILE A 37 -14.19 -16.65 -5.81
CA ILE A 37 -15.11 -15.66 -6.37
C ILE A 37 -16.12 -16.40 -7.24
N GLY A 38 -17.41 -16.20 -7.01
CA GLY A 38 -18.46 -16.94 -7.70
C GLY A 38 -19.84 -16.32 -7.51
N ASN A 39 -20.89 -17.07 -7.87
CA ASN A 39 -22.28 -16.68 -7.68
C ASN A 39 -22.94 -17.52 -6.58
N GLY A 40 -23.79 -16.90 -5.76
CA GLY A 40 -24.57 -17.59 -4.73
C GLY A 40 -23.73 -18.35 -3.71
N LEU A 41 -22.55 -17.86 -3.33
CA LEU A 41 -21.72 -18.53 -2.33
C LEU A 41 -22.44 -18.54 -0.98
N SER A 42 -22.56 -19.71 -0.38
CA SER A 42 -23.32 -19.95 0.86
C SER A 42 -22.49 -20.59 1.97
N GLN A 43 -21.17 -20.56 1.83
CA GLN A 43 -20.22 -21.13 2.80
C GLN A 43 -20.32 -20.37 4.14
N SER A 44 -20.20 -21.10 5.26
CA SER A 44 -20.10 -20.46 6.57
C SER A 44 -18.79 -19.66 6.67
N ALA A 45 -18.88 -18.45 7.21
CA ALA A 45 -17.76 -17.55 7.43
C ALA A 45 -17.90 -16.90 8.82
N ASP A 46 -16.78 -16.52 9.42
CA ASP A 46 -16.77 -15.83 10.72
C ASP A 46 -17.50 -14.47 10.64
N GLN A 47 -17.44 -13.83 9.48
CA GLN A 47 -18.18 -12.61 9.18
C GLN A 47 -18.83 -12.70 7.80
N THR A 48 -20.09 -12.26 7.70
CA THR A 48 -20.79 -12.09 6.42
C THR A 48 -21.10 -10.61 6.20
N ILE A 49 -20.79 -10.11 5.01
CA ILE A 49 -21.08 -8.75 4.56
C ILE A 49 -22.08 -8.84 3.41
N ASP A 50 -23.22 -8.18 3.56
CA ASP A 50 -24.18 -8.02 2.48
C ASP A 50 -23.88 -6.74 1.70
N ALA A 51 -23.48 -6.86 0.43
CA ALA A 51 -23.18 -5.72 -0.42
C ALA A 51 -24.45 -5.01 -0.91
N ASN A 52 -25.64 -5.60 -0.74
CA ASN A 52 -26.93 -4.99 -1.12
C ASN A 52 -26.93 -4.38 -2.54
N GLY A 53 -26.34 -5.08 -3.49
CA GLY A 53 -26.28 -4.67 -4.90
C GLY A 53 -25.25 -3.58 -5.23
N ILE A 54 -24.41 -3.14 -4.29
CA ILE A 54 -23.35 -2.16 -4.60
C ILE A 54 -22.17 -2.79 -5.35
N THR A 55 -21.29 -1.93 -5.84
CA THR A 55 -20.07 -2.33 -6.56
C THR A 55 -18.95 -2.70 -5.60
N ALA A 56 -18.29 -3.83 -5.86
CA ALA A 56 -17.02 -4.20 -5.25
C ALA A 56 -15.87 -3.92 -6.23
N ILE A 57 -14.84 -3.22 -5.76
CA ILE A 57 -13.60 -2.94 -6.50
C ILE A 57 -12.38 -3.38 -5.69
N PRO A 58 -11.22 -3.64 -6.32
CA PRO A 58 -9.97 -3.80 -5.58
C PRO A 58 -9.64 -2.52 -4.83
N GLY A 59 -8.97 -2.65 -3.69
CA GLY A 59 -8.42 -1.49 -2.99
C GLY A 59 -7.46 -0.72 -3.90
N LEU A 60 -7.51 0.62 -3.83
CA LEU A 60 -6.71 1.47 -4.70
C LEU A 60 -5.24 1.43 -4.27
N ILE A 61 -4.36 1.60 -5.26
CA ILE A 61 -2.92 1.75 -5.06
C ILE A 61 -2.54 3.15 -5.51
N ASP A 62 -2.09 3.98 -4.58
CA ASP A 62 -1.42 5.23 -4.95
C ASP A 62 0.04 4.91 -5.28
N SER A 63 0.38 5.02 -6.56
CA SER A 63 1.71 4.69 -7.07
C SER A 63 2.74 5.80 -6.86
N HIS A 64 2.34 6.97 -6.36
CA HIS A 64 3.24 8.11 -6.22
C HIS A 64 2.86 8.96 -5.01
N SER A 65 3.36 8.55 -3.84
CA SER A 65 3.24 9.35 -2.62
C SER A 65 4.61 9.77 -2.10
N HIS A 66 4.69 10.93 -1.47
CA HIS A 66 5.91 11.39 -0.79
C HIS A 66 5.72 11.35 0.73
N PRO A 67 5.82 10.16 1.35
CA PRO A 67 5.69 10.05 2.79
C PRO A 67 6.83 10.77 3.51
N SER A 68 6.57 11.21 4.73
CA SER A 68 7.58 11.38 5.77
C SER A 68 7.47 10.19 6.73
N ILE A 69 8.15 10.18 7.88
CA ILE A 69 7.95 9.09 8.85
C ILE A 69 6.60 9.28 9.58
N GLY A 70 5.73 8.27 9.51
CA GLY A 70 4.45 8.24 10.22
C GLY A 70 3.28 8.85 9.45
N GLU A 71 2.34 9.48 10.16
CA GLU A 71 1.10 10.04 9.59
C GLU A 71 1.08 11.57 9.50
N TYR A 72 2.21 12.22 9.75
CA TYR A 72 2.35 13.65 9.51
C TYR A 72 3.06 13.88 8.16
N THR A 73 2.45 14.69 7.30
CA THR A 73 3.13 15.23 6.12
C THR A 73 3.44 16.72 6.33
N PRO A 74 4.72 17.11 6.33
CA PRO A 74 5.12 18.51 6.46
C PRO A 74 4.82 19.32 5.18
N ALA A 75 4.79 18.69 4.00
CA ALA A 75 4.57 19.38 2.73
C ALA A 75 3.18 20.05 2.64
N GLN A 76 2.19 19.51 3.35
CA GLN A 76 0.83 20.07 3.43
C GLN A 76 0.40 20.41 4.86
N ASN A 77 1.33 20.32 5.83
CA ASN A 77 1.04 20.48 7.25
C ASN A 77 -0.21 19.69 7.71
N SER A 78 -0.26 18.40 7.38
CA SER A 78 -1.45 17.56 7.60
C SER A 78 -1.12 16.33 8.43
N LEU A 79 -1.95 16.06 9.44
CA LEU A 79 -1.90 14.86 10.27
C LEU A 79 -2.97 13.86 9.82
N GLY A 80 -2.66 12.57 9.88
CA GLY A 80 -3.60 11.49 9.53
C GLY A 80 -3.80 11.33 8.02
N TRP A 81 -2.88 11.83 7.19
CA TRP A 81 -3.07 11.84 5.73
C TRP A 81 -3.22 10.42 5.14
N ILE A 82 -2.50 9.42 5.68
CA ILE A 82 -2.61 8.02 5.26
C ILE A 82 -3.99 7.46 5.62
N THR A 83 -4.48 7.74 6.83
CA THR A 83 -5.84 7.39 7.26
C THR A 83 -6.90 8.04 6.36
N ASN A 84 -6.71 9.30 5.96
CA ASN A 84 -7.63 9.98 5.05
C ASN A 84 -7.62 9.34 3.66
N TYR A 85 -6.47 8.92 3.16
CA TYR A 85 -6.34 8.18 1.89
C TYR A 85 -7.03 6.81 1.98
N MET A 86 -6.92 6.13 3.13
CA MET A 86 -7.63 4.88 3.40
C MET A 86 -9.14 5.05 3.32
N HIS A 87 -9.70 6.12 3.92
CA HIS A 87 -11.13 6.43 3.78
C HIS A 87 -11.53 6.74 2.33
N GLY A 88 -10.59 7.20 1.49
CA GLY A 88 -10.77 7.32 0.04
C GLY A 88 -10.64 6.01 -0.75
N GLY A 89 -10.39 4.88 -0.08
CA GLY A 89 -10.27 3.55 -0.68
C GLY A 89 -8.83 3.10 -1.00
N VAL A 90 -7.82 3.88 -0.60
CA VAL A 90 -6.40 3.51 -0.81
C VAL A 90 -5.96 2.46 0.20
N THR A 91 -5.46 1.34 -0.30
CA THR A 91 -5.01 0.20 0.54
C THR A 91 -3.51 -0.04 0.45
N ALA A 92 -2.84 0.56 -0.54
CA ALA A 92 -1.38 0.55 -0.66
C ALA A 92 -0.84 1.88 -1.19
N LEU A 93 0.33 2.27 -0.71
CA LEU A 93 1.08 3.44 -1.14
C LEU A 93 2.45 3.00 -1.64
N ILE A 94 2.90 3.57 -2.75
CA ILE A 94 4.27 3.43 -3.27
C ILE A 94 5.00 4.74 -3.03
N SER A 95 6.07 4.70 -2.24
CA SER A 95 6.88 5.89 -1.99
C SER A 95 7.60 6.32 -3.27
N ALA A 96 7.50 7.61 -3.58
CA ALA A 96 8.31 8.29 -4.58
C ALA A 96 9.53 8.99 -3.93
N GLY A 97 9.92 8.58 -2.72
CA GLY A 97 11.04 9.12 -1.95
C GLY A 97 10.59 10.03 -0.81
N GLU A 98 11.22 9.87 0.35
CA GLU A 98 10.95 10.63 1.58
C GLU A 98 11.68 11.99 1.61
N LEU A 99 11.52 12.77 0.53
CA LEU A 99 12.26 14.02 0.30
C LEU A 99 11.72 15.24 1.06
N HIS A 100 10.54 15.13 1.68
CA HIS A 100 9.95 16.20 2.50
C HIS A 100 10.32 16.09 3.98
N LEU A 101 11.26 15.23 4.35
CA LEU A 101 11.80 15.21 5.71
C LEU A 101 12.36 16.59 6.08
N PRO A 102 11.84 17.25 7.15
CA PRO A 102 12.28 18.59 7.50
C PRO A 102 13.78 18.62 7.79
N GLY A 103 14.50 19.50 7.10
CA GLY A 103 15.96 19.66 7.26
C GLY A 103 16.82 18.64 6.49
N LEU A 104 16.23 17.75 5.69
CA LEU A 104 16.98 16.88 4.79
C LEU A 104 17.75 17.74 3.75
N PRO A 105 19.07 17.64 3.62
CA PRO A 105 19.80 18.29 2.53
C PRO A 105 19.34 17.78 1.17
N LEU A 106 19.17 18.70 0.21
CA LEU A 106 18.74 18.38 -1.15
C LEU A 106 19.74 18.95 -2.17
N PRO A 107 20.39 18.11 -2.99
CA PRO A 107 20.41 16.66 -2.91
C PRO A 107 21.16 16.16 -1.65
N PRO A 108 20.76 15.03 -1.04
CA PRO A 108 21.55 14.39 0.00
C PRO A 108 22.81 13.74 -0.60
N ASP A 109 23.84 13.51 0.22
CA ASP A 109 24.92 12.61 -0.17
C ASP A 109 24.47 11.14 -0.16
N ALA A 110 25.27 10.25 -0.76
CA ALA A 110 24.95 8.82 -0.89
C ALA A 110 24.63 8.14 0.45
N ARG A 111 25.41 8.45 1.50
CA ARG A 111 25.21 7.85 2.83
C ARG A 111 23.91 8.32 3.47
N THR A 112 23.58 9.60 3.30
CA THR A 112 22.34 10.19 3.81
C THR A 112 21.14 9.65 3.05
N ALA A 113 21.20 9.55 1.72
CA ALA A 113 20.14 8.95 0.91
C ALA A 113 19.87 7.49 1.32
N LEU A 114 20.93 6.69 1.49
CA LEU A 114 20.85 5.31 1.96
C LEU A 114 20.23 5.22 3.37
N SER A 115 20.70 6.07 4.29
CA SER A 115 20.22 6.08 5.68
C SER A 115 18.73 6.42 5.76
N VAL A 116 18.27 7.40 4.98
CA VAL A 116 16.86 7.78 4.89
C VAL A 116 16.02 6.62 4.37
N ALA A 117 16.43 6.00 3.25
CA ALA A 117 15.71 4.86 2.67
C ALA A 117 15.58 3.70 3.67
N ILE A 118 16.65 3.37 4.38
CA ILE A 118 16.67 2.27 5.37
C ILE A 118 15.78 2.59 6.58
N VAL A 119 15.89 3.79 7.16
CA VAL A 119 15.10 4.12 8.36
C VAL A 119 13.62 4.19 8.04
N THR A 120 13.23 4.79 6.90
CA THR A 120 11.82 4.92 6.51
C THR A 120 11.21 3.54 6.20
N LYS A 121 11.95 2.66 5.51
CA LYS A 121 11.55 1.26 5.31
C LYS A 121 11.26 0.56 6.64
N LYS A 122 12.20 0.62 7.59
CA LYS A 122 12.06 -0.05 8.89
C LYS A 122 10.90 0.52 9.70
N CYS A 123 10.70 1.84 9.69
CA CYS A 123 9.58 2.47 10.37
C CYS A 123 8.23 1.98 9.83
N TYR A 124 8.05 1.94 8.50
CA TYR A 124 6.78 1.53 7.88
C TYR A 124 6.56 0.00 7.85
N ASP A 125 7.62 -0.80 7.92
CA ASP A 125 7.48 -2.24 8.17
C ASP A 125 6.95 -2.50 9.58
N ASN A 126 7.43 -1.74 10.57
CA ASN A 126 7.07 -1.91 11.97
C ASN A 126 5.71 -1.28 12.32
N LEU A 127 5.31 -0.22 11.61
CA LEU A 127 4.02 0.44 11.78
C LEU A 127 3.33 0.59 10.43
N ARG A 128 2.14 -0.02 10.30
CA ARG A 128 1.24 0.18 9.16
C ARG A 128 0.09 1.09 9.56
N PRO A 129 0.15 2.41 9.26
CA PRO A 129 -0.89 3.33 9.67
C PRO A 129 -2.22 2.95 9.05
N SER A 130 -3.25 2.82 9.88
CA SER A 130 -4.60 2.41 9.47
C SER A 130 -4.65 1.13 8.62
N GLY A 131 -3.67 0.23 8.78
CA GLY A 131 -3.57 -1.02 8.02
C GLY A 131 -3.15 -0.86 6.56
N VAL A 132 -2.86 0.35 6.08
CA VAL A 132 -2.40 0.63 4.72
C VAL A 132 -1.02 0.03 4.49
N LYS A 133 -0.82 -0.63 3.34
CA LYS A 133 0.47 -1.18 2.92
C LYS A 133 1.35 -0.06 2.36
N VAL A 134 2.26 0.46 3.18
CA VAL A 134 3.19 1.50 2.73
C VAL A 134 4.48 0.85 2.25
N HIS A 135 4.74 0.91 0.95
CA HIS A 135 6.01 0.52 0.35
C HIS A 135 6.97 1.72 0.39
N ALA A 136 7.57 1.94 1.56
CA ALA A 136 8.50 3.05 1.82
C ALA A 136 9.96 2.68 1.56
N GLY A 137 10.84 3.66 1.74
CA GLY A 137 12.28 3.47 1.66
C GLY A 137 12.83 3.58 0.25
N THR A 138 12.19 4.39 -0.59
CA THR A 138 12.67 4.61 -1.96
C THR A 138 14.01 5.32 -1.92
N LEU A 139 15.08 4.64 -2.37
CA LEU A 139 16.42 5.22 -2.43
C LEU A 139 16.46 6.31 -3.49
N LEU A 140 16.82 7.53 -3.07
CA LEU A 140 17.10 8.63 -3.99
C LEU A 140 18.47 8.41 -4.65
N LEU A 141 18.50 8.43 -5.97
CA LEU A 141 19.70 8.29 -6.78
C LEU A 141 20.53 9.57 -6.72
N VAL A 142 21.69 9.48 -6.09
CA VAL A 142 22.64 10.58 -5.93
C VAL A 142 24.06 10.12 -6.27
N PRO A 143 24.96 11.05 -6.68
CA PRO A 143 26.35 10.70 -6.92
C PRO A 143 27.01 10.05 -5.70
N GLY A 144 27.84 9.04 -5.94
CA GLY A 144 28.58 8.32 -4.90
C GLY A 144 27.97 7.00 -4.47
N LEU A 145 26.75 6.66 -4.92
CA LEU A 145 26.19 5.32 -4.76
C LEU A 145 26.97 4.28 -5.58
N THR A 146 27.03 3.07 -5.05
CA THR A 146 27.73 1.91 -5.61
C THR A 146 26.78 0.72 -5.70
N GLU A 147 27.14 -0.30 -6.49
CA GLU A 147 26.34 -1.54 -6.61
C GLU A 147 26.04 -2.20 -5.24
N LYS A 148 27.00 -2.13 -4.30
CA LYS A 148 26.83 -2.64 -2.94
C LYS A 148 25.70 -1.97 -2.16
N ASP A 149 25.45 -0.69 -2.41
CA ASP A 149 24.35 0.04 -1.76
C ASP A 149 23.00 -0.48 -2.26
N PHE A 150 22.91 -0.85 -3.55
CA PHE A 150 21.71 -1.48 -4.12
C PHE A 150 21.49 -2.89 -3.56
N ASP A 151 22.56 -3.67 -3.41
CA ASP A 151 22.51 -4.99 -2.75
C ASP A 151 22.03 -4.88 -1.29
N GLU A 152 22.52 -3.86 -0.56
CA GLU A 152 22.13 -3.61 0.82
C GLU A 152 20.64 -3.31 0.92
N ILE A 153 20.13 -2.30 0.20
CA ILE A 153 18.70 -1.95 0.27
C ILE A 153 17.83 -3.14 -0.18
N ARG A 154 18.28 -3.91 -1.17
CA ARG A 154 17.58 -5.11 -1.65
C ARG A 154 17.49 -6.17 -0.56
N SER A 155 18.57 -6.41 0.18
CA SER A 155 18.60 -7.36 1.31
C SER A 155 17.62 -6.97 2.43
N LEU A 156 17.33 -5.66 2.57
CA LEU A 156 16.36 -5.11 3.51
C LEU A 156 14.92 -5.07 2.95
N GLY A 157 14.70 -5.61 1.75
CA GLY A 157 13.39 -5.69 1.12
C GLY A 157 12.91 -4.37 0.52
N ILE A 158 13.77 -3.37 0.38
CA ILE A 158 13.50 -2.18 -0.43
C ILE A 158 13.55 -2.58 -1.91
N LYS A 159 12.59 -2.09 -2.69
CA LYS A 159 12.42 -2.43 -4.11
C LYS A 159 12.35 -1.21 -5.01
N LEU A 160 12.48 -0.01 -4.44
CA LEU A 160 12.16 1.25 -5.09
C LEU A 160 13.41 2.13 -5.10
N VAL A 161 13.67 2.74 -6.25
CA VAL A 161 14.72 3.73 -6.48
C VAL A 161 14.12 4.87 -7.30
N LYS A 162 14.61 6.09 -7.12
CA LYS A 162 14.18 7.26 -7.89
C LYS A 162 15.33 8.18 -8.20
#